data_AF-A0A7X7P5L4-F1
#
_entry.id   AF-A0A7X7P5L4-F1
#
_cell.length_a   1.000
_cell.length_b   1.000
_cell.length_c   1.000
_cell.angle_alpha   90.00
_cell.angle_beta   90.00
_cell.angle_gamma   90.00
#
_symmetry.space_group_name_H-M   'P 1'
#
loop_
_entity.id
_entity.type
_entity.pdbx_description
1 polymer ?
#
loop_
_entity_poly.entity_id
_entity_poly.type
_entity_poly.pdbx_seq_one_letter_code
_entity_poly.pdbx_strand_id
1 'polypeptide(L)'
;MRRVLVLLALFLSLPARAAQTTVSFDSLLPDPGEYINDASVSVGPVTFDNSYVYDEEYSYESWTGFALSTVSNTTANAFTNQYAAAEARPGAYAVAYDDGWNPAPEIRFDIPAAPKSVQINNTTYAALTLRDGDAYGFSQPFSDGDYFLLTLTARDSAGNPLAVTNHYLADFRDGRSFIQTHWTPLDLSWMPPAVASLTGTLETTDIGAWGPNTPMYFALADLAYAYSDGSDGIASTNPALACWADGVTAYIPGPNVDAQWQTPANATGAAAGSLGGLGATNGLVSLGDGGQITLTFPAPVTDGPGPDFAVFENAFGPSFLELAFVEVSSDGTNFFRFPSHTLAADPLPAYPFDPMEPESYGGLAGKHLQGFGTPFDLRTLAGFPGLDLRRVTHVRIVDIPGDGSRTDTFGHPIYDPHPTTGSGGFDLDAVGVLHPLVEIAADPGADAPSLPGFTTRLEHKATLDGTEWTPAADRSAPGFYRYRLVKE
;
A
#
# COMPACT_ATOMS: atom_id res chain seq x y z
N MET A 1 -8.21 -15.96 -64.91
CA MET A 1 -7.40 -15.91 -63.67
C MET A 1 -8.05 -14.93 -62.70
N ARG A 2 -8.82 -15.43 -61.72
CA ARG A 2 -9.41 -14.61 -60.64
C ARG A 2 -8.31 -14.30 -59.64
N ARG A 3 -7.99 -13.02 -59.45
CA ARG A 3 -7.05 -12.57 -58.41
C ARG A 3 -7.82 -12.51 -57.09
N VAL A 4 -7.46 -13.40 -56.17
CA VAL A 4 -7.90 -13.37 -54.77
C VAL A 4 -7.09 -12.27 -54.08
N LEU A 5 -7.75 -11.21 -53.62
CA LEU A 5 -7.15 -10.29 -52.65
C LEU A 5 -7.18 -10.99 -51.29
N VAL A 6 -6.01 -11.37 -50.79
CA VAL A 6 -5.82 -11.71 -49.38
C VAL A 6 -5.76 -10.38 -48.63
N LEU A 7 -6.82 -10.03 -47.90
CA LEU A 7 -6.76 -8.95 -46.92
C LEU A 7 -5.88 -9.44 -45.77
N LEU A 8 -4.68 -8.85 -45.67
CA LEU A 8 -3.84 -8.93 -44.49
C LEU A 8 -4.54 -8.10 -43.40
N ALA A 9 -5.19 -8.76 -42.44
CA ALA A 9 -5.66 -8.09 -41.23
C ALA A 9 -4.43 -7.60 -40.46
N LEU A 10 -4.17 -6.28 -40.51
CA LEU A 10 -3.30 -5.63 -39.54
C LEU A 10 -3.97 -5.81 -38.18
N PHE A 11 -3.32 -6.55 -37.28
CA PHE A 11 -3.59 -6.42 -35.86
C PHE A 11 -3.27 -4.96 -35.48
N LEU A 12 -4.32 -4.15 -35.33
CA LEU A 12 -4.22 -2.90 -34.61
C LEU A 12 -3.75 -3.24 -33.20
N SER A 13 -2.58 -2.72 -32.84
CA SER A 13 -2.11 -2.65 -31.47
C SER A 13 -3.23 -2.09 -30.60
N LEU A 14 -3.72 -2.91 -29.67
CA LEU A 14 -4.62 -2.46 -28.61
C LEU A 14 -3.93 -1.30 -27.85
N PRO A 15 -4.70 -0.31 -27.36
CA PRO A 15 -4.13 0.77 -26.56
C PRO A 15 -3.38 0.19 -25.36
N ALA A 16 -2.23 0.77 -25.05
CA ALA A 16 -1.42 0.38 -23.91
C ALA A 16 -2.24 0.60 -22.63
N ARG A 17 -2.68 -0.48 -21.98
CA ARG A 17 -3.18 -0.42 -20.61
C ARG A 17 -2.01 -0.10 -19.70
N ALA A 18 -2.05 1.04 -19.03
CA ALA A 18 -0.97 1.44 -18.14
C ALA A 18 -1.05 0.61 -16.85
N ALA A 19 -0.32 -0.52 -16.80
CA ALA A 19 -0.19 -1.34 -15.60
C ALA A 19 0.64 -0.66 -14.49
N GLN A 20 1.20 0.51 -14.76
CA GLN A 20 1.96 1.34 -13.84
C GLN A 20 1.71 2.81 -14.12
N THR A 21 2.00 3.66 -13.14
CA THR A 21 1.92 5.12 -13.28
C THR A 21 3.18 5.77 -12.74
N THR A 22 3.41 7.03 -13.12
CA THR A 22 4.53 7.85 -12.67
C THR A 22 4.01 9.08 -11.93
N VAL A 23 4.56 9.33 -10.74
CA VAL A 23 4.25 10.53 -9.96
C VAL A 23 4.75 11.77 -10.71
N SER A 24 3.88 12.76 -10.90
CA SER A 24 4.23 14.06 -11.49
C SER A 24 3.82 15.19 -10.54
N PHE A 25 4.75 16.13 -10.35
CA PHE A 25 4.55 17.32 -9.52
C PHE A 25 4.22 18.57 -10.35
N ASP A 26 4.14 18.44 -11.68
CA ASP A 26 4.12 19.59 -12.61
C ASP A 26 2.89 20.50 -12.42
N SER A 27 1.76 19.94 -11.98
CA SER A 27 0.55 20.71 -11.71
C SER A 27 0.66 21.59 -10.44
N LEU A 28 1.61 21.29 -9.56
CA LEU A 28 1.84 22.01 -8.30
C LEU A 28 2.85 23.15 -8.45
N LEU A 29 3.78 23.02 -9.40
CA LEU A 29 4.86 23.98 -9.66
C LEU A 29 4.91 24.30 -11.16
N PRO A 30 3.99 25.16 -11.66
CA PRO A 30 3.87 25.43 -13.09
C PRO A 30 5.03 26.27 -13.65
N ASP A 31 5.73 27.05 -12.81
CA ASP A 31 6.73 28.01 -13.25
C ASP A 31 8.17 27.58 -12.88
N PRO A 32 9.19 27.99 -13.67
CA PRO A 32 10.58 27.70 -13.34
C PRO A 32 11.07 28.44 -12.09
N GLY A 33 11.84 27.77 -11.24
CA GLY A 33 12.47 28.37 -10.05
C GLY A 33 11.59 28.38 -8.80
N GLU A 34 10.46 27.67 -8.82
CA GLU A 34 9.56 27.49 -7.68
C GLU A 34 9.99 26.30 -6.81
N TYR A 35 9.58 26.32 -5.55
CA TYR A 35 9.69 25.19 -4.64
C TYR A 35 8.62 25.23 -3.55
N ILE A 36 8.31 24.06 -2.99
CA ILE A 36 7.47 23.87 -1.79
C ILE A 36 8.30 23.08 -0.79
N ASN A 37 8.53 23.63 0.41
CA ASN A 37 9.33 22.99 1.45
C ASN A 37 8.73 23.12 2.85
N ASP A 38 7.48 23.58 2.94
CA ASP A 38 6.79 23.94 4.17
C ASP A 38 5.63 23.01 4.54
N ALA A 39 5.40 21.95 3.74
CA ALA A 39 4.33 20.99 3.98
C ALA A 39 4.60 19.64 3.31
N SER A 40 4.09 18.55 3.89
CA SER A 40 4.00 17.26 3.20
C SER A 40 3.06 17.39 2.01
N VAL A 41 3.43 16.79 0.88
CA VAL A 41 2.65 16.89 -0.35
C VAL A 41 2.18 15.52 -0.81
N SER A 42 0.87 15.38 -1.04
CA SER A 42 0.28 14.20 -1.66
C SER A 42 -0.04 14.45 -3.13
N VAL A 43 0.41 13.55 -4.00
CA VAL A 43 0.05 13.48 -5.42
C VAL A 43 -0.66 12.17 -5.66
N GLY A 44 -2.00 12.22 -5.72
CA GLY A 44 -2.82 11.02 -5.69
C GLY A 44 -2.53 10.18 -4.44
N PRO A 45 -2.25 8.87 -4.58
CA PRO A 45 -2.00 7.96 -3.44
C PRO A 45 -0.61 8.09 -2.80
N VAL A 46 0.28 8.90 -3.37
CA VAL A 46 1.68 8.99 -2.94
C VAL A 46 1.90 10.28 -2.16
N THR A 47 2.39 10.17 -0.94
CA THR A 47 2.72 11.31 -0.07
C THR A 47 4.21 11.42 0.16
N PHE A 48 4.76 12.61 -0.05
CA PHE A 48 6.14 12.98 0.24
C PHE A 48 6.14 13.76 1.55
N ASP A 49 6.69 13.17 2.60
CA ASP A 49 6.66 13.77 3.92
C ASP A 49 7.66 14.91 4.06
N ASN A 50 7.22 15.98 4.71
CA ASN A 50 8.03 17.14 5.06
C ASN A 50 7.77 17.50 6.52
N SER A 51 8.83 17.86 7.22
CA SER A 51 8.77 18.44 8.55
C SER A 51 9.32 19.84 8.49
N TYR A 52 8.45 20.85 8.50
CA TYR A 52 8.81 22.26 8.48
C TYR A 52 8.67 22.90 9.86
N VAL A 53 9.66 23.70 10.23
CA VAL A 53 9.67 24.48 11.47
C VAL A 53 9.99 25.93 11.13
N TYR A 54 9.15 26.84 11.61
CA TYR A 54 9.39 28.27 11.58
C TYR A 54 9.42 28.83 13.00
N ASP A 55 10.51 29.50 13.32
CA ASP A 55 10.69 30.24 14.57
C ASP A 55 10.54 31.74 14.28
N GLU A 56 9.42 32.31 14.72
CA GLU A 56 9.10 33.74 14.57
C GLU A 56 10.09 34.66 15.32
N GLU A 57 10.60 34.22 16.48
CA GLU A 57 11.48 35.04 17.33
C GLU A 57 12.84 35.26 16.65
N TYR A 58 13.37 34.21 16.01
CA TYR A 58 14.66 34.25 15.35
C TYR A 58 14.57 34.45 13.82
N SER A 59 13.35 34.52 13.27
CA SER A 59 13.12 34.52 11.82
C SER A 59 13.89 33.38 11.13
N TYR A 60 13.85 32.21 11.77
CA TYR A 60 14.59 31.03 11.35
C TYR A 60 13.62 29.99 10.82
N GLU A 61 13.93 29.45 9.65
CA GLU A 61 13.20 28.34 9.07
C GLU A 61 14.12 27.13 8.89
N SER A 62 13.54 25.95 9.06
CA SER A 62 14.19 24.68 8.80
C SER A 62 13.16 23.70 8.27
N TRP A 63 13.61 22.77 7.43
CA TRP A 63 12.81 21.67 6.94
C TRP A 63 13.63 20.40 6.93
N THR A 64 12.99 19.24 7.02
CA THR A 64 13.55 17.93 6.69
C THR A 64 12.54 17.11 5.90
N GLY A 65 12.97 15.97 5.36
CA GLY A 65 12.12 15.15 4.50
C GLY A 65 12.20 15.62 3.06
N PHE A 66 11.08 15.93 2.42
CA PHE A 66 11.01 16.31 1.02
C PHE A 66 10.60 17.76 0.80
N ALA A 67 11.24 18.40 -0.18
CA ALA A 67 10.76 19.60 -0.85
C ALA A 67 10.45 19.26 -2.32
N LEU A 68 9.49 19.95 -2.93
CA LEU A 68 9.27 19.90 -4.39
C LEU A 68 9.95 21.11 -5.04
N SER A 69 10.49 20.96 -6.24
CA SER A 69 11.32 22.00 -6.88
C SER A 69 11.25 21.97 -8.41
N THR A 70 11.31 23.15 -9.02
CA THR A 70 11.64 23.39 -10.44
C THR A 70 12.93 24.20 -10.60
N VAL A 71 13.70 24.39 -9.53
CA VAL A 71 14.94 25.15 -9.54
C VAL A 71 15.98 24.46 -10.43
N SER A 72 16.68 25.22 -11.27
CA SER A 72 17.57 24.66 -12.31
C SER A 72 18.98 25.26 -12.32
N ASN A 73 19.37 25.95 -11.25
CA ASN A 73 20.70 26.52 -11.13
C ASN A 73 21.75 25.43 -10.81
N THR A 74 22.47 24.98 -11.84
CA THR A 74 23.49 23.93 -11.76
C THR A 74 24.89 24.42 -11.40
N THR A 75 25.04 25.70 -10.99
CA THR A 75 26.35 26.35 -10.86
C THR A 75 26.67 26.91 -9.48
N ALA A 76 25.68 27.06 -8.60
CA ALA A 76 25.90 27.65 -7.28
C ALA A 76 26.20 26.59 -6.21
N ASN A 77 27.42 26.63 -5.67
CA ASN A 77 27.84 25.84 -4.51
C ASN A 77 27.49 26.58 -3.20
N ALA A 78 26.20 26.60 -2.84
CA ALA A 78 25.71 27.30 -1.67
C ALA A 78 24.44 26.66 -1.12
N PHE A 79 24.22 26.76 0.19
CA PHE A 79 23.01 26.25 0.86
C PHE A 79 21.72 26.87 0.31
N THR A 80 21.75 28.13 -0.15
CA THR A 80 20.61 28.79 -0.79
C THR A 80 20.21 28.15 -2.13
N ASN A 81 21.04 27.26 -2.68
CA ASN A 81 20.79 26.50 -3.90
C ASN A 81 20.43 25.03 -3.62
N GLN A 82 20.04 24.69 -2.39
CA GLN A 82 19.70 23.33 -1.97
C GLN A 82 18.59 22.66 -2.79
N TYR A 83 17.71 23.45 -3.42
CA TYR A 83 16.59 22.93 -4.20
C TYR A 83 16.94 22.56 -5.64
N ALA A 84 18.16 22.82 -6.12
CA ALA A 84 18.55 22.55 -7.50
C ALA A 84 19.16 21.15 -7.64
N ALA A 85 18.65 20.31 -8.55
CA ALA A 85 19.34 19.09 -9.00
C ALA A 85 20.62 19.44 -9.78
N ALA A 86 21.62 18.55 -9.75
CA ALA A 86 22.91 18.76 -10.42
C ALA A 86 22.82 18.80 -11.96
N GLU A 87 21.77 18.21 -12.52
CA GLU A 87 21.34 18.37 -13.91
C GLU A 87 19.93 18.96 -13.94
N ALA A 88 19.77 20.09 -14.63
CA ALA A 88 18.47 20.69 -14.86
C ALA A 88 17.59 19.75 -15.68
N ARG A 89 16.31 19.64 -15.32
CA ARG A 89 15.31 18.86 -16.05
C ARG A 89 14.08 19.71 -16.36
N PRO A 90 13.33 19.38 -17.43
CA PRO A 90 11.96 19.85 -17.58
C PRO A 90 11.06 19.28 -16.46
N GLY A 91 10.09 20.08 -16.03
CA GLY A 91 9.13 19.68 -15.00
C GLY A 91 9.70 19.70 -13.58
N ALA A 92 8.81 19.46 -12.64
CA ALA A 92 9.10 19.45 -11.22
C ALA A 92 9.64 18.10 -10.74
N TYR A 93 10.39 18.13 -9.64
CA TYR A 93 11.00 16.96 -9.00
C TYR A 93 11.02 17.16 -7.48
N ALA A 94 11.41 16.13 -6.74
CA ALA A 94 11.55 16.19 -5.30
C ALA A 94 13.03 16.29 -4.90
N VAL A 95 13.32 17.07 -3.86
CA VAL A 95 14.62 17.14 -3.18
C VAL A 95 14.42 16.60 -1.77
N ALA A 96 15.19 15.60 -1.41
CA ALA A 96 15.21 15.05 -0.06
C ALA A 96 16.36 15.65 0.76
N TYR A 97 16.08 15.92 2.02
CA TYR A 97 17.07 16.29 3.03
C TYR A 97 17.05 15.29 4.19
N ASP A 98 18.12 14.50 4.28
CA ASP A 98 18.37 13.59 5.39
C ASP A 98 19.39 14.23 6.35
N ASP A 99 18.90 14.85 7.42
CA ASP A 99 19.77 15.55 8.37
C ASP A 99 20.43 14.62 9.41
N GLY A 100 20.03 13.35 9.45
CA GLY A 100 20.51 12.36 10.42
C GLY A 100 19.97 12.51 11.85
N TRP A 101 19.08 13.48 12.11
CA TRP A 101 18.50 13.74 13.45
C TRP A 101 16.98 13.59 13.49
N ASN A 102 16.32 13.89 12.37
CA ASN A 102 14.89 13.73 12.17
C ASN A 102 14.58 12.41 11.45
N PRO A 103 13.30 11.98 11.37
CA PRO A 103 12.92 10.88 10.51
C PRO A 103 13.45 11.09 9.09
N ALA A 104 14.01 10.03 8.52
CA ALA A 104 14.55 10.05 7.16
C ALA A 104 13.45 10.45 6.16
N PRO A 105 13.79 11.11 5.04
CA PRO A 105 12.86 11.37 3.95
C PRO A 105 12.04 10.14 3.57
N GLU A 106 10.73 10.24 3.73
CA GLU A 106 9.79 9.13 3.54
C GLU A 106 8.76 9.45 2.46
N ILE A 107 8.62 8.50 1.52
CA ILE A 107 7.56 8.47 0.53
C ILE A 107 6.58 7.40 0.99
N ARG A 108 5.33 7.79 1.30
CA ARG A 108 4.28 6.87 1.75
C ARG A 108 3.27 6.62 0.65
N PHE A 109 2.83 5.38 0.54
CA PHE A 109 1.67 4.98 -0.24
C PHE A 109 0.48 4.80 0.72
N ASP A 110 -0.68 5.34 0.37
CA ASP A 110 -1.90 5.17 1.17
C ASP A 110 -2.41 3.72 1.20
N ILE A 111 -2.18 2.96 0.14
CA ILE A 111 -2.24 1.49 0.10
C ILE A 111 -0.90 0.94 -0.39
N PRO A 112 -0.47 -0.25 0.08
CA PRO A 112 0.78 -0.84 -0.36
C PRO A 112 0.88 -0.95 -1.90
N ALA A 113 2.01 -0.52 -2.44
CA ALA A 113 2.29 -0.47 -3.87
C ALA A 113 3.54 -1.29 -4.22
N ALA A 114 3.71 -1.57 -5.51
CA ALA A 114 4.89 -2.19 -6.09
C ALA A 114 5.72 -1.12 -6.81
N PRO A 115 6.80 -0.58 -6.19
CA PRO A 115 7.69 0.37 -6.85
C PRO A 115 8.35 -0.27 -8.08
N LYS A 116 8.48 0.49 -9.16
CA LYS A 116 9.05 0.00 -10.43
C LYS A 116 10.37 0.69 -10.73
N SER A 117 10.44 2.01 -10.62
CA SER A 117 11.68 2.76 -10.82
C SER A 117 11.61 4.16 -10.22
N VAL A 118 12.77 4.79 -10.08
CA VAL A 118 12.89 6.20 -9.70
C VAL A 118 14.14 6.80 -10.37
N GLN A 119 14.08 8.05 -10.81
CA GLN A 119 15.25 8.79 -11.25
C GLN A 119 15.93 9.42 -10.04
N ILE A 120 17.24 9.27 -9.92
CA ILE A 120 18.05 9.83 -8.82
C ILE A 120 19.12 10.76 -9.37
N ASN A 121 19.44 11.83 -8.64
CA ASN A 121 20.59 12.69 -8.87
C ASN A 121 21.11 13.28 -7.56
N ASN A 122 22.34 13.81 -7.56
CA ASN A 122 22.75 14.75 -6.53
C ASN A 122 21.98 16.06 -6.68
N THR A 123 21.88 16.82 -5.59
CA THR A 123 21.66 18.26 -5.70
C THR A 123 22.93 18.95 -6.21
N THR A 124 22.78 20.13 -6.81
CA THR A 124 23.90 20.97 -7.23
C THR A 124 24.78 21.33 -6.04
N TYR A 125 24.17 21.68 -4.91
CA TYR A 125 24.91 22.03 -3.71
C TYR A 125 25.78 20.87 -3.22
N ALA A 126 25.22 19.66 -3.11
CA ALA A 126 25.98 18.47 -2.74
C ALA A 126 27.09 18.19 -3.77
N ALA A 127 26.74 18.05 -5.06
CA ALA A 127 27.70 17.69 -6.11
C ALA A 127 28.89 18.66 -6.20
N LEU A 128 28.66 19.97 -6.06
CA LEU A 128 29.73 20.96 -6.10
C LEU A 128 30.55 20.98 -4.81
N THR A 129 29.94 20.74 -3.64
CA THR A 129 30.68 20.60 -2.39
C THR A 129 31.61 19.38 -2.42
N LEU A 130 31.12 18.25 -2.92
CA LEU A 130 31.94 17.04 -3.13
C LEU A 130 33.15 17.30 -4.05
N ARG A 131 32.97 18.14 -5.08
CA ARG A 131 34.02 18.45 -6.07
C ARG A 131 35.02 19.49 -5.58
N ASP A 132 34.54 20.56 -4.96
CA ASP A 132 35.32 21.79 -4.71
C ASP A 132 35.59 22.03 -3.22
N GLY A 133 34.97 21.26 -2.32
CA GLY A 133 34.83 21.62 -0.92
C GLY A 133 33.78 22.73 -0.73
N ASP A 134 33.57 23.14 0.53
CA ASP A 134 32.72 24.29 0.84
C ASP A 134 33.53 25.60 0.98
N ALA A 135 32.83 26.73 0.97
CA ALA A 135 33.44 28.06 1.07
C ALA A 135 34.02 28.38 2.47
N TYR A 136 33.72 27.57 3.49
CA TYR A 136 34.10 27.77 4.88
C TYR A 136 35.27 26.87 5.31
N GLY A 137 35.62 25.87 4.49
CA GLY A 137 36.66 24.88 4.73
C GLY A 137 36.24 23.73 5.64
N PHE A 138 34.93 23.52 5.92
CA PHE A 138 34.49 22.36 6.71
C PHE A 138 34.54 21.08 5.88
N SER A 139 33.91 21.10 4.71
CA SER A 139 33.99 20.04 3.70
C SER A 139 35.17 20.29 2.77
N GLN A 140 35.99 19.25 2.55
CA GLN A 140 37.10 19.25 1.60
C GLN A 140 36.67 18.53 0.31
N PRO A 141 37.29 18.82 -0.85
CA PRO A 141 37.09 18.02 -2.06
C PRO A 141 37.31 16.53 -1.78
N PHE A 142 36.42 15.70 -2.29
CA PHE A 142 36.54 14.24 -2.19
C PHE A 142 37.85 13.74 -2.81
N SER A 143 38.40 12.72 -2.18
CA SER A 143 39.71 12.16 -2.43
C SER A 143 39.69 10.63 -2.34
N ASP A 144 40.83 9.96 -2.55
CA ASP A 144 40.91 8.50 -2.57
C ASP A 144 40.34 7.87 -1.30
N GLY A 145 39.33 7.02 -1.47
CA GLY A 145 38.61 6.37 -0.37
C GLY A 145 37.27 7.01 0.00
N ASP A 146 36.98 8.23 -0.44
CA ASP A 146 35.72 8.92 -0.13
C ASP A 146 34.53 8.37 -0.92
N TYR A 147 33.34 8.46 -0.33
CA TYR A 147 32.07 8.11 -0.96
C TYR A 147 30.89 8.89 -0.37
N PHE A 148 29.85 9.02 -1.18
CA PHE A 148 28.53 9.54 -0.81
C PHE A 148 27.47 8.55 -1.31
N LEU A 149 26.73 7.95 -0.39
CA LEU A 149 25.86 6.80 -0.62
C LEU A 149 24.41 7.13 -0.26
N LEU A 150 23.50 6.84 -1.18
CA LEU A 150 22.06 6.79 -0.93
C LEU A 150 21.64 5.35 -0.64
N THR A 151 20.91 5.15 0.45
CA THR A 151 20.22 3.90 0.78
C THR A 151 18.72 4.12 0.73
N LEU A 152 18.03 3.44 -0.20
CA LEU A 152 16.57 3.37 -0.23
C LEU A 152 16.10 2.09 0.45
N THR A 153 15.23 2.22 1.44
CA THR A 153 14.64 1.11 2.20
C THR A 153 13.12 1.09 1.99
N ALA A 154 12.61 0.00 1.40
CA ALA A 154 11.19 -0.30 1.32
C ALA A 154 10.70 -0.89 2.65
N ARG A 155 9.53 -0.48 3.11
CA ARG A 155 8.94 -0.91 4.39
C ARG A 155 7.50 -1.38 4.25
N ASP A 156 7.10 -2.26 5.16
CA ASP A 156 5.71 -2.70 5.30
C ASP A 156 4.86 -1.67 6.10
N SER A 157 3.56 -1.92 6.25
CA SER A 157 2.62 -1.08 7.00
C SER A 157 2.90 -0.99 8.52
N ALA A 158 3.82 -1.80 9.04
CA ALA A 158 4.30 -1.75 10.41
C ALA A 158 5.66 -1.03 10.53
N GLY A 159 6.23 -0.56 9.41
CA GLY A 159 7.52 0.11 9.34
C GLY A 159 8.73 -0.84 9.31
N ASN A 160 8.53 -2.16 9.19
CA ASN A 160 9.63 -3.11 9.10
C ASN A 160 10.24 -3.07 7.69
N PRO A 161 11.57 -3.20 7.55
CA PRO A 161 12.22 -3.23 6.25
C PRO A 161 11.88 -4.51 5.47
N LEU A 162 11.46 -4.34 4.22
CA LEU A 162 11.16 -5.39 3.25
C LEU A 162 12.32 -5.62 2.28
N ALA A 163 12.92 -4.54 1.79
CA ALA A 163 14.02 -4.56 0.84
C ALA A 163 14.88 -3.29 0.97
N VAL A 164 16.15 -3.39 0.62
CA VAL A 164 17.12 -2.29 0.75
C VAL A 164 18.02 -2.25 -0.49
N THR A 165 18.24 -1.06 -1.04
CA THR A 165 19.17 -0.83 -2.14
C THR A 165 20.10 0.34 -1.87
N ASN A 166 21.33 0.21 -2.35
CA ASN A 166 22.43 1.15 -2.13
C ASN A 166 22.88 1.71 -3.48
N HIS A 167 22.95 3.03 -3.59
CA HIS A 167 23.33 3.75 -4.80
C HIS A 167 24.38 4.83 -4.50
N TYR A 168 25.57 4.69 -5.06
CA TYR A 168 26.63 5.68 -4.87
C TYR A 168 26.34 6.93 -5.70
N LEU A 169 26.12 8.04 -5.00
CA LEU A 169 26.03 9.39 -5.57
C LEU A 169 27.43 9.97 -5.86
N ALA A 170 28.45 9.49 -5.14
CA ALA A 170 29.86 9.66 -5.47
C ALA A 170 30.67 8.46 -4.95
N ASP A 171 31.71 8.04 -5.68
CA ASP A 171 32.62 6.97 -5.26
C ASP A 171 34.05 7.25 -5.74
N PHE A 172 34.96 7.38 -4.78
CA PHE A 172 36.39 7.59 -4.96
C PHE A 172 37.21 6.40 -4.43
N ARG A 173 36.57 5.26 -4.16
CA ARG A 173 37.25 4.03 -3.71
C ARG A 173 37.75 3.21 -4.89
N ASP A 174 38.77 2.39 -4.62
CA ASP A 174 39.40 1.48 -5.59
C ASP A 174 39.81 2.16 -6.92
N GLY A 175 40.28 3.41 -6.84
CA GLY A 175 40.70 4.19 -8.02
C GLY A 175 39.56 4.78 -8.86
N ARG A 176 38.32 4.76 -8.36
CA ARG A 176 37.21 5.54 -8.91
C ARG A 176 37.36 7.02 -8.53
N SER A 177 36.63 7.90 -9.19
CA SER A 177 36.64 9.36 -8.94
C SER A 177 35.39 10.04 -9.51
N PHE A 178 34.23 9.40 -9.40
CA PHE A 178 33.01 9.92 -10.01
C PHE A 178 32.13 10.65 -8.98
N ILE A 179 31.48 11.71 -9.45
CA ILE A 179 30.36 12.39 -8.79
C ILE A 179 29.20 12.33 -9.78
N GLN A 180 28.07 11.74 -9.40
CA GLN A 180 26.90 11.67 -10.26
C GLN A 180 26.27 13.06 -10.38
N THR A 181 26.23 13.60 -11.58
CA THR A 181 25.54 14.86 -11.87
C THR A 181 24.40 14.70 -12.85
N HIS A 182 24.18 13.49 -13.39
CA HIS A 182 23.11 13.20 -14.32
C HIS A 182 21.99 12.41 -13.65
N TRP A 183 20.78 12.52 -14.18
CA TRP A 183 19.65 11.69 -13.77
C TRP A 183 19.91 10.23 -14.14
N THR A 184 19.90 9.37 -13.12
CA THR A 184 20.13 7.94 -13.28
C THR A 184 18.88 7.17 -12.84
N PRO A 185 18.30 6.31 -13.70
CA PRO A 185 17.21 5.45 -13.29
C PRO A 185 17.73 4.36 -12.36
N LEU A 186 17.07 4.21 -11.22
CA LEU A 186 17.22 3.07 -10.33
C LEU A 186 16.05 2.11 -10.54
N ASP A 187 16.36 0.85 -10.79
CA ASP A 187 15.37 -0.22 -10.90
C ASP A 187 14.93 -0.67 -9.51
N LEU A 188 13.63 -0.56 -9.24
CA LEU A 188 12.98 -0.96 -8.00
C LEU A 188 12.05 -2.17 -8.21
N SER A 189 11.90 -2.66 -9.45
CA SER A 189 10.93 -3.71 -9.81
C SER A 189 11.15 -5.06 -9.12
N TRP A 190 12.32 -5.26 -8.52
CA TRP A 190 12.66 -6.45 -7.74
C TRP A 190 12.24 -6.35 -6.26
N MET A 191 11.84 -5.17 -5.78
CA MET A 191 11.32 -5.00 -4.43
C MET A 191 9.99 -5.77 -4.27
N PRO A 192 9.65 -6.24 -3.05
CA PRO A 192 8.36 -6.88 -2.80
C PRO A 192 7.17 -6.02 -3.24
N PRO A 193 6.05 -6.61 -3.68
CA PRO A 193 4.95 -5.87 -4.30
C PRO A 193 4.04 -5.11 -3.32
N ALA A 194 4.25 -5.27 -2.01
CA ALA A 194 3.44 -4.68 -0.94
C ALA A 194 4.27 -3.70 -0.10
N VAL A 195 4.83 -2.66 -0.74
CA VAL A 195 5.58 -1.59 -0.06
C VAL A 195 4.62 -0.50 0.41
N ALA A 196 4.57 -0.25 1.71
CA ALA A 196 3.81 0.86 2.29
C ALA A 196 4.59 2.18 2.27
N SER A 197 5.92 2.12 2.38
CA SER A 197 6.76 3.31 2.25
C SER A 197 8.18 3.04 1.74
N LEU A 198 8.78 4.07 1.14
CA LEU A 198 10.20 4.13 0.76
C LEU A 198 10.88 5.22 1.56
N THR A 199 11.92 4.86 2.32
CA THR A 199 12.74 5.79 3.10
C THR A 199 14.11 5.95 2.44
N GLY A 200 14.59 7.19 2.30
CA GLY A 200 15.90 7.49 1.74
C GLY A 200 16.86 8.04 2.79
N THR A 201 17.97 7.35 3.01
CA THR A 201 19.03 7.77 3.95
C THR A 201 20.34 7.99 3.21
N LEU A 202 21.16 8.90 3.71
CA LEU A 202 22.44 9.28 3.12
C LEU A 202 23.59 8.95 4.08
N GLU A 203 24.69 8.46 3.52
CA GLU A 203 25.94 8.22 4.23
C GLU A 203 27.10 8.88 3.49
N THR A 204 27.99 9.55 4.22
CA THR A 204 29.20 10.17 3.67
C THR A 204 30.42 9.83 4.51
N THR A 205 31.58 9.90 3.88
CA THR A 205 32.91 9.77 4.52
C THR A 205 33.43 11.09 5.08
N ASP A 206 32.94 12.22 4.55
CA ASP A 206 33.29 13.55 4.99
C ASP A 206 32.48 13.93 6.25
N ILE A 207 32.97 13.42 7.39
CA ILE A 207 32.39 13.57 8.72
C ILE A 207 33.27 14.48 9.57
N GLY A 208 32.69 15.58 10.06
CA GLY A 208 33.29 16.49 11.03
C GLY A 208 32.92 16.14 12.47
N ALA A 209 33.29 17.03 13.40
CA ALA A 209 33.03 16.83 14.84
C ALA A 209 31.54 16.82 15.22
N TRP A 210 30.66 17.34 14.35
CA TRP A 210 29.24 17.55 14.62
C TRP A 210 28.32 16.75 13.69
N GLY A 211 28.87 15.86 12.88
CA GLY A 211 28.15 15.11 11.85
C GLY A 211 28.74 15.31 10.46
N PRO A 212 27.99 14.94 9.40
CA PRO A 212 28.39 15.16 8.01
C PRO A 212 28.74 16.63 7.72
N ASN A 213 29.89 16.88 7.07
CA ASN A 213 30.14 18.20 6.46
C ASN A 213 29.54 18.26 5.05
N THR A 214 29.38 17.11 4.38
CA THR A 214 28.70 17.03 3.09
C THR A 214 27.24 17.48 3.22
N PRO A 215 26.72 18.31 2.29
CA PRO A 215 25.30 18.61 2.22
C PRO A 215 24.49 17.34 1.97
N MET A 216 23.71 16.92 2.95
CA MET A 216 22.97 15.65 2.94
C MET A 216 21.66 15.74 2.14
N TYR A 217 21.76 16.16 0.88
CA TYR A 217 20.63 16.33 -0.03
C TYR A 217 20.78 15.46 -1.29
N PHE A 218 19.70 14.82 -1.70
CA PHE A 218 19.59 14.18 -3.01
C PHE A 218 18.33 14.62 -3.73
N ALA A 219 18.29 14.48 -5.04
CA ALA A 219 17.13 14.78 -5.87
C ALA A 219 16.56 13.48 -6.43
N LEU A 220 15.23 13.40 -6.52
CA LEU A 220 14.53 12.29 -7.12
C LEU A 220 13.38 12.76 -8.01
N ALA A 221 13.04 11.97 -9.01
CA ALA A 221 11.92 12.26 -9.91
C ALA A 221 11.38 10.99 -10.57
N ASP A 222 10.26 11.14 -11.28
CA ASP A 222 9.64 10.09 -12.07
C ASP A 222 9.49 8.76 -11.31
N LEU A 223 9.07 8.82 -10.04
CA LEU A 223 8.76 7.62 -9.25
C LEU A 223 7.64 6.87 -9.94
N ALA A 224 7.97 5.70 -10.49
CA ALA A 224 7.02 4.81 -11.13
C ALA A 224 6.62 3.68 -10.17
N TYR A 225 5.33 3.38 -10.10
CA TYR A 225 4.79 2.30 -9.28
C TYR A 225 3.57 1.66 -9.93
N ALA A 226 3.23 0.46 -9.47
CA ALA A 226 2.00 -0.26 -9.75
C ALA A 226 1.44 -0.83 -8.44
N TYR A 227 0.46 -1.72 -8.53
CA TYR A 227 0.06 -2.59 -7.42
C TYR A 227 0.60 -4.01 -7.64
N SER A 228 0.37 -4.90 -6.66
CA SER A 228 0.76 -6.31 -6.76
C SER A 228 0.28 -6.98 -8.06
N ASP A 229 0.95 -8.02 -8.53
CA ASP A 229 0.47 -8.86 -9.63
C ASP A 229 -0.52 -9.95 -9.16
N GLY A 230 -0.86 -9.96 -7.87
CA GLY A 230 -1.68 -10.99 -7.22
C GLY A 230 -0.88 -12.15 -6.64
N SER A 231 0.46 -12.09 -6.67
CA SER A 231 1.31 -13.09 -6.01
C SER A 231 1.32 -12.99 -4.47
N ASP A 232 0.79 -11.91 -3.91
CA ASP A 232 0.69 -11.62 -2.48
C ASP A 232 -0.58 -12.18 -1.81
N GLY A 233 -1.36 -12.97 -2.54
CA GLY A 233 -2.58 -13.60 -2.03
C GLY A 233 -2.36 -14.53 -0.84
N ILE A 234 -3.32 -14.52 0.08
CA ILE A 234 -3.31 -15.39 1.25
C ILE A 234 -3.96 -16.72 0.89
N ALA A 235 -3.17 -17.80 0.83
CA ALA A 235 -3.71 -19.13 0.58
C ALA A 235 -4.78 -19.51 1.62
N SER A 236 -5.87 -20.13 1.18
CA SER A 236 -6.96 -20.63 2.04
C SER A 236 -6.50 -21.65 3.09
N THR A 237 -5.36 -22.30 2.84
CA THR A 237 -4.69 -23.24 3.76
C THR A 237 -3.68 -22.57 4.68
N ASN A 238 -3.50 -21.25 4.61
CA ASN A 238 -2.55 -20.53 5.43
C ASN A 238 -2.89 -20.73 6.93
N PRO A 239 -1.99 -21.30 7.74
CA PRO A 239 -2.25 -21.58 9.15
C PRO A 239 -2.41 -20.31 10.00
N ALA A 240 -2.08 -19.12 9.48
CA ALA A 240 -2.37 -17.85 10.13
C ALA A 240 -3.88 -17.54 10.16
N LEU A 241 -4.66 -18.08 9.21
CA LEU A 241 -6.12 -17.97 9.27
C LEU A 241 -6.63 -18.65 10.55
N ALA A 242 -7.28 -17.86 11.38
CA ALA A 242 -7.72 -18.22 12.72
C ALA A 242 -9.19 -18.63 12.74
N CYS A 243 -10.02 -17.94 11.96
CA CYS A 243 -11.43 -18.27 11.77
C CYS A 243 -11.93 -17.73 10.43
N TRP A 244 -13.20 -18.01 10.15
CA TRP A 244 -13.89 -17.61 8.93
C TRP A 244 -15.20 -16.93 9.30
N ALA A 245 -15.81 -16.21 8.36
CA ALA A 245 -17.16 -15.71 8.52
C ALA A 245 -18.12 -16.87 8.90
N ASP A 246 -18.98 -16.63 9.87
CA ASP A 246 -19.91 -17.63 10.42
C ASP A 246 -21.38 -17.21 10.35
N GLY A 247 -21.65 -16.00 9.86
CA GLY A 247 -22.99 -15.47 9.71
C GLY A 247 -23.10 -14.44 8.60
N VAL A 248 -24.32 -14.29 8.11
CA VAL A 248 -24.71 -13.26 7.14
C VAL A 248 -25.81 -12.42 7.76
N THR A 249 -25.58 -11.12 7.90
CA THR A 249 -26.56 -10.18 8.48
C THR A 249 -27.39 -9.48 7.41
N ALA A 250 -26.86 -9.33 6.20
CA ALA A 250 -27.57 -8.77 5.06
C ALA A 250 -27.01 -9.33 3.75
N TYR A 251 -27.91 -9.63 2.80
CA TYR A 251 -27.57 -9.95 1.41
C TYR A 251 -28.58 -9.26 0.51
N ILE A 252 -28.09 -8.43 -0.41
CA ILE A 252 -28.88 -7.65 -1.35
C ILE A 252 -28.29 -7.93 -2.73
N PRO A 253 -28.83 -8.92 -3.48
CA PRO A 253 -28.33 -9.19 -4.83
C PRO A 253 -28.66 -8.03 -5.77
N GLY A 254 -27.71 -7.72 -6.66
CA GLY A 254 -27.93 -6.86 -7.83
C GLY A 254 -28.75 -7.58 -8.91
N PRO A 255 -29.02 -6.93 -10.06
CA PRO A 255 -29.52 -7.62 -11.25
C PRO A 255 -28.47 -8.58 -11.82
N ASN A 256 -28.85 -9.32 -12.87
CA ASN A 256 -27.97 -10.20 -13.66
C ASN A 256 -27.39 -11.43 -12.94
N VAL A 257 -27.85 -11.71 -11.71
CA VAL A 257 -27.56 -12.94 -10.96
C VAL A 257 -28.76 -13.88 -10.92
N ASP A 258 -28.60 -15.12 -11.39
CA ASP A 258 -29.63 -16.15 -11.37
C ASP A 258 -29.85 -16.69 -9.95
N ALA A 259 -31.09 -17.09 -9.64
CA ALA A 259 -31.48 -17.55 -8.30
C ALA A 259 -30.63 -18.70 -7.73
N GLN A 260 -30.03 -19.54 -8.57
CA GLN A 260 -29.16 -20.64 -8.13
C GLN A 260 -27.84 -20.17 -7.48
N TRP A 261 -27.40 -18.93 -7.77
CA TRP A 261 -26.19 -18.32 -7.24
C TRP A 261 -26.44 -17.46 -6.00
N GLN A 262 -27.72 -17.28 -5.61
CA GLN A 262 -28.15 -16.40 -4.53
C GLN A 262 -28.28 -17.13 -3.18
N THR A 263 -27.28 -17.94 -2.82
CA THR A 263 -27.26 -18.68 -1.55
C THR A 263 -26.24 -18.05 -0.59
N PRO A 264 -26.61 -17.03 0.20
CA PRO A 264 -25.65 -16.27 1.02
C PRO A 264 -24.91 -17.11 2.07
N ALA A 265 -25.50 -18.21 2.55
CA ALA A 265 -24.83 -19.12 3.48
C ALA A 265 -23.55 -19.75 2.92
N ASN A 266 -23.37 -19.74 1.59
CA ASN A 266 -22.15 -20.24 0.95
C ASN A 266 -20.92 -19.39 1.28
N ALA A 267 -21.08 -18.10 1.64
CA ALA A 267 -19.97 -17.24 2.08
C ALA A 267 -19.51 -17.50 3.53
N THR A 268 -20.11 -18.48 4.22
CA THR A 268 -19.75 -18.85 5.59
C THR A 268 -18.91 -20.12 5.62
N GLY A 269 -17.96 -20.18 6.54
CA GLY A 269 -17.00 -21.27 6.63
C GLY A 269 -15.75 -21.05 5.78
N ALA A 270 -14.93 -22.08 5.70
CA ALA A 270 -13.65 -22.02 5.01
C ALA A 270 -13.82 -21.95 3.49
N ALA A 271 -12.97 -21.14 2.85
CA ALA A 271 -12.86 -21.10 1.39
C ALA A 271 -12.64 -22.52 0.84
N ALA A 272 -13.38 -22.89 -0.19
CA ALA A 272 -13.35 -24.23 -0.73
C ALA A 272 -12.02 -24.55 -1.46
N GLY A 273 -11.29 -23.52 -1.89
CA GLY A 273 -9.95 -23.63 -2.50
C GLY A 273 -9.92 -24.15 -3.94
N SER A 274 -10.86 -25.02 -4.33
CA SER A 274 -11.13 -25.36 -5.72
C SER A 274 -12.62 -25.69 -5.90
N LEU A 275 -13.34 -24.84 -6.63
CA LEU A 275 -14.78 -24.99 -6.80
C LEU A 275 -15.15 -25.88 -8.00
N GLY A 276 -14.19 -26.53 -8.67
CA GLY A 276 -14.49 -27.45 -9.78
C GLY A 276 -14.74 -26.78 -11.15
N GLY A 277 -14.37 -25.51 -11.30
CA GLY A 277 -14.41 -24.76 -12.55
C GLY A 277 -15.72 -23.98 -12.80
N LEU A 278 -15.82 -23.36 -13.99
CA LEU A 278 -16.95 -22.52 -14.41
C LEU A 278 -18.30 -23.25 -14.23
N GLY A 279 -19.24 -22.62 -13.52
CA GLY A 279 -20.60 -23.15 -13.37
C GLY A 279 -20.85 -24.05 -12.16
N ALA A 280 -19.89 -24.16 -11.23
CA ALA A 280 -20.10 -24.87 -9.97
C ALA A 280 -20.76 -23.98 -8.91
N THR A 281 -21.99 -24.30 -8.52
CA THR A 281 -22.77 -23.58 -7.50
C THR A 281 -22.41 -23.93 -6.06
N ASN A 282 -21.55 -24.93 -5.86
CA ASN A 282 -21.25 -25.47 -4.54
C ASN A 282 -20.14 -24.65 -3.87
N GLY A 283 -20.52 -23.70 -3.02
CA GLY A 283 -19.59 -22.99 -2.14
C GLY A 283 -19.36 -21.52 -2.44
N LEU A 284 -20.12 -20.92 -3.37
CA LEU A 284 -20.04 -19.47 -3.62
C LEU A 284 -21.40 -18.78 -3.58
N VAL A 285 -21.40 -17.49 -3.28
CA VAL A 285 -22.54 -16.59 -3.48
C VAL A 285 -22.14 -15.47 -4.42
N SER A 286 -22.93 -15.29 -5.48
CA SER A 286 -22.72 -14.22 -6.44
C SER A 286 -23.47 -12.97 -5.98
N LEU A 287 -22.88 -11.79 -6.13
CA LEU A 287 -23.47 -10.54 -5.67
C LEU A 287 -24.45 -9.93 -6.67
N GLY A 288 -24.34 -10.20 -7.97
CA GLY A 288 -25.05 -9.44 -9.00
C GLY A 288 -24.50 -8.01 -9.14
N ASP A 289 -24.84 -7.34 -10.24
CA ASP A 289 -24.28 -6.02 -10.56
C ASP A 289 -24.62 -4.97 -9.47
N GLY A 290 -23.61 -4.51 -8.74
CA GLY A 290 -23.73 -3.57 -7.64
C GLY A 290 -24.44 -4.12 -6.38
N GLY A 291 -24.59 -5.44 -6.28
CA GLY A 291 -25.10 -6.09 -5.07
C GLY A 291 -24.09 -6.11 -3.93
N GLN A 292 -24.55 -6.59 -2.77
CA GLN A 292 -23.73 -6.59 -1.55
C GLN A 292 -24.10 -7.71 -0.58
N ILE A 293 -23.11 -8.12 0.22
CA ILE A 293 -23.28 -9.04 1.36
C ILE A 293 -22.54 -8.51 2.58
N THR A 294 -23.13 -8.65 3.76
CA THR A 294 -22.52 -8.28 5.05
C THR A 294 -22.38 -9.51 5.93
N LEU A 295 -21.15 -9.80 6.33
CA LEU A 295 -20.74 -10.99 7.07
C LEU A 295 -20.37 -10.64 8.51
N THR A 296 -20.54 -11.62 9.39
CA THR A 296 -20.09 -11.60 10.79
C THR A 296 -19.11 -12.74 11.07
N PHE A 297 -18.44 -12.66 12.21
CA PHE A 297 -17.37 -13.58 12.59
C PHE A 297 -17.55 -14.08 14.03
N PRO A 298 -17.02 -15.28 14.37
CA PRO A 298 -17.09 -15.82 15.72
C PRO A 298 -16.40 -14.93 16.78
N ALA A 299 -15.41 -14.16 16.35
CA ALA A 299 -14.73 -13.14 17.15
C ALA A 299 -14.50 -11.90 16.27
N PRO A 300 -14.55 -10.68 16.83
CA PRO A 300 -14.24 -9.46 16.09
C PRO A 300 -12.85 -9.52 15.46
N VAL A 301 -12.67 -8.92 14.29
CA VAL A 301 -11.36 -8.68 13.67
C VAL A 301 -10.70 -7.50 14.37
N THR A 302 -9.39 -7.61 14.64
CA THR A 302 -8.58 -6.55 15.26
C THR A 302 -7.39 -6.22 14.38
N ASP A 303 -6.98 -4.95 14.35
CA ASP A 303 -5.71 -4.50 13.75
C ASP A 303 -4.53 -5.20 14.45
N GLY A 304 -3.83 -6.03 13.70
CA GLY A 304 -2.60 -6.73 14.07
C GLY A 304 -1.48 -6.47 13.06
N PRO A 305 -0.31 -7.12 13.22
CA PRO A 305 0.79 -6.93 12.27
C PRO A 305 0.45 -7.45 10.86
N GLY A 306 0.38 -6.55 9.87
CA GLY A 306 0.06 -6.89 8.48
C GLY A 306 -1.45 -7.09 8.26
N PRO A 307 -1.86 -7.81 7.18
CA PRO A 307 -3.27 -8.03 6.88
C PRO A 307 -4.04 -8.76 8.00
N ASP A 308 -5.26 -8.30 8.28
CA ASP A 308 -6.10 -8.81 9.36
C ASP A 308 -7.18 -9.78 8.90
N PHE A 309 -7.58 -9.67 7.63
CA PHE A 309 -8.49 -10.60 6.99
C PHE A 309 -8.21 -10.67 5.48
N ALA A 310 -8.78 -11.67 4.83
CA ALA A 310 -8.68 -11.87 3.39
C ALA A 310 -10.04 -12.22 2.77
N VAL A 311 -10.31 -11.68 1.58
CA VAL A 311 -11.54 -11.93 0.81
C VAL A 311 -11.24 -12.88 -0.35
N PHE A 312 -11.92 -14.03 -0.37
CA PHE A 312 -11.71 -15.10 -1.34
C PHE A 312 -12.79 -15.06 -2.42
N GLU A 313 -12.35 -15.03 -3.67
CA GLU A 313 -13.18 -15.01 -4.87
C GLU A 313 -12.84 -16.26 -5.73
N ASN A 314 -13.55 -16.47 -6.84
CA ASN A 314 -13.47 -17.68 -7.65
C ASN A 314 -12.62 -17.59 -8.93
N ALA A 315 -11.65 -16.67 -9.04
CA ALA A 315 -10.95 -16.38 -10.29
C ALA A 315 -10.34 -17.62 -10.96
N PHE A 316 -10.65 -17.77 -12.26
CA PHE A 316 -10.25 -18.91 -13.09
C PHE A 316 -8.87 -18.77 -13.73
N GLY A 317 -8.25 -17.60 -13.63
CA GLY A 317 -6.95 -17.28 -14.23
C GLY A 317 -6.41 -15.96 -13.71
N PRO A 318 -5.10 -15.69 -13.85
CA PRO A 318 -4.46 -14.53 -13.24
C PRO A 318 -4.92 -13.19 -13.83
N SER A 319 -5.53 -13.19 -15.01
CA SER A 319 -6.09 -12.02 -15.67
C SER A 319 -7.63 -12.00 -15.66
N PHE A 320 -8.26 -12.96 -14.99
CA PHE A 320 -9.71 -12.98 -14.76
C PHE A 320 -9.93 -12.35 -13.39
N LEU A 321 -10.41 -11.11 -13.38
CA LEU A 321 -10.74 -10.40 -12.15
C LEU A 321 -12.24 -10.13 -12.15
N GLU A 322 -12.82 -10.22 -10.96
CA GLU A 322 -14.16 -9.70 -10.65
C GLU A 322 -13.97 -8.84 -9.41
N LEU A 323 -14.07 -7.52 -9.54
CA LEU A 323 -13.63 -6.59 -8.52
C LEU A 323 -14.77 -6.25 -7.55
N ALA A 324 -14.43 -6.12 -6.26
CA ALA A 324 -15.37 -5.62 -5.26
C ALA A 324 -14.71 -4.63 -4.30
N PHE A 325 -15.50 -3.66 -3.84
CA PHE A 325 -15.16 -2.87 -2.68
C PHE A 325 -15.29 -3.69 -1.40
N VAL A 326 -14.43 -3.38 -0.45
CA VAL A 326 -14.47 -3.95 0.89
C VAL A 326 -14.75 -2.84 1.90
N GLU A 327 -15.71 -3.09 2.78
CA GLU A 327 -16.10 -2.18 3.85
C GLU A 327 -16.10 -2.92 5.18
N VAL A 328 -15.81 -2.21 6.27
CA VAL A 328 -15.83 -2.75 7.63
C VAL A 328 -16.69 -1.91 8.56
N SER A 329 -17.21 -2.55 9.61
CA SER A 329 -17.98 -1.86 10.65
C SER A 329 -17.70 -2.46 12.03
N SER A 330 -17.61 -1.60 13.05
CA SER A 330 -17.54 -2.02 14.45
C SER A 330 -18.93 -2.17 15.09
N ASP A 331 -19.98 -1.60 14.50
CA ASP A 331 -21.33 -1.54 15.08
C ASP A 331 -22.44 -2.16 14.19
N GLY A 332 -22.12 -2.59 12.98
CA GLY A 332 -23.06 -3.20 12.04
C GLY A 332 -23.96 -2.19 11.29
N THR A 333 -23.76 -0.89 11.50
CA THR A 333 -24.56 0.19 10.91
C THR A 333 -23.72 1.19 10.13
N ASN A 334 -22.59 1.63 10.68
CA ASN A 334 -21.66 2.56 10.04
C ASN A 334 -20.55 1.77 9.35
N PHE A 335 -20.48 1.86 8.03
CA PHE A 335 -19.51 1.12 7.20
C PHE A 335 -18.46 2.07 6.64
N PHE A 336 -17.21 1.63 6.72
CA PHE A 336 -16.03 2.38 6.29
C PHE A 336 -15.34 1.57 5.21
N ARG A 337 -15.14 2.19 4.05
CA ARG A 337 -14.58 1.56 2.87
C ARG A 337 -13.07 1.68 2.85
N PHE A 338 -12.38 0.60 2.49
CA PHE A 338 -10.95 0.64 2.16
C PHE A 338 -10.68 1.56 0.97
N PRO A 339 -9.60 2.36 0.99
CA PRO A 339 -9.17 3.05 -0.21
C PRO A 339 -8.95 2.04 -1.35
N SER A 340 -9.37 2.40 -2.55
CA SER A 340 -9.26 1.58 -3.76
C SER A 340 -8.75 2.43 -4.91
N HIS A 341 -7.85 1.92 -5.74
CA HIS A 341 -7.26 2.64 -6.87
C HIS A 341 -7.32 1.83 -8.16
N THR A 342 -7.47 2.54 -9.28
CA THR A 342 -7.34 1.98 -10.64
C THR A 342 -6.35 2.79 -11.48
N LEU A 343 -5.47 2.08 -12.20
CA LEU A 343 -4.62 2.62 -13.26
C LEU A 343 -5.19 2.32 -14.65
N ALA A 344 -6.23 1.48 -14.73
CA ALA A 344 -6.91 1.16 -15.97
C ALA A 344 -7.82 2.34 -16.38
N ALA A 345 -7.56 2.92 -17.55
CA ALA A 345 -8.27 4.10 -18.04
C ALA A 345 -9.47 3.78 -18.96
N ASP A 346 -9.48 2.58 -19.55
CA ASP A 346 -10.41 2.22 -20.62
C ASP A 346 -11.34 1.06 -20.23
N PRO A 347 -12.62 1.10 -20.67
CA PRO A 347 -13.54 -0.03 -20.55
C PRO A 347 -12.98 -1.32 -21.16
N LEU A 348 -13.44 -2.47 -20.68
CA LEU A 348 -13.14 -3.76 -21.30
C LEU A 348 -13.90 -3.91 -22.63
N PRO A 349 -13.23 -4.26 -23.74
CA PRO A 349 -13.87 -4.42 -25.05
C PRO A 349 -15.01 -5.45 -25.12
N ALA A 350 -14.92 -6.57 -24.39
CA ALA A 350 -15.95 -7.62 -24.28
C ALA A 350 -15.73 -8.61 -23.11
N TYR A 351 -16.83 -8.96 -22.42
CA TYR A 351 -16.93 -10.06 -21.44
C TYR A 351 -16.82 -11.45 -22.12
N PRO A 352 -16.31 -12.52 -21.46
CA PRO A 352 -15.60 -12.58 -20.17
C PRO A 352 -14.07 -12.72 -20.29
N PHE A 353 -13.49 -12.54 -21.48
CA PHE A 353 -12.14 -13.02 -21.76
C PHE A 353 -11.11 -11.94 -22.06
N ASP A 354 -11.46 -10.66 -21.97
CA ASP A 354 -10.45 -9.61 -22.11
C ASP A 354 -9.57 -9.58 -20.86
N PRO A 355 -8.26 -9.85 -21.01
CA PRO A 355 -7.37 -9.94 -19.87
C PRO A 355 -7.31 -8.59 -19.16
N MET A 356 -7.55 -8.62 -17.86
CA MET A 356 -7.27 -7.51 -16.96
C MET A 356 -5.85 -7.64 -16.42
N GLU A 357 -5.26 -6.51 -16.04
CA GLU A 357 -3.92 -6.45 -15.46
C GLU A 357 -4.05 -6.24 -13.95
N PRO A 358 -3.81 -7.27 -13.11
CA PRO A 358 -3.91 -7.16 -11.65
C PRO A 358 -3.15 -5.97 -11.07
N GLU A 359 -1.96 -5.69 -11.62
CA GLU A 359 -1.10 -4.58 -11.21
C GLU A 359 -1.75 -3.19 -11.35
N SER A 360 -2.83 -3.08 -12.13
CA SER A 360 -3.58 -1.82 -12.28
C SER A 360 -4.51 -1.52 -11.11
N TYR A 361 -4.75 -2.47 -10.20
CA TYR A 361 -5.78 -2.34 -9.16
C TYR A 361 -5.20 -2.56 -7.77
N GLY A 362 -5.52 -1.64 -6.85
CA GLY A 362 -5.15 -1.73 -5.44
C GLY A 362 -6.35 -1.52 -4.53
N GLY A 363 -6.37 -2.17 -3.37
CA GLY A 363 -7.43 -2.00 -2.37
C GLY A 363 -8.81 -2.56 -2.75
N LEU A 364 -8.85 -3.44 -3.75
CA LEU A 364 -10.05 -4.12 -4.24
C LEU A 364 -9.90 -5.63 -4.07
N ALA A 365 -10.99 -6.32 -3.73
CA ALA A 365 -11.02 -7.78 -3.71
C ALA A 365 -11.10 -8.35 -5.15
N GLY A 366 -10.88 -9.67 -5.29
CA GLY A 366 -11.08 -10.41 -6.55
C GLY A 366 -9.95 -10.30 -7.57
N LYS A 367 -8.76 -9.98 -7.07
CA LYS A 367 -7.51 -9.91 -7.84
C LYS A 367 -6.74 -11.24 -7.86
N HIS A 368 -7.10 -12.16 -6.98
CA HIS A 368 -6.33 -13.34 -6.66
C HIS A 368 -7.01 -14.60 -7.18
N LEU A 369 -6.21 -15.55 -7.66
CA LEU A 369 -6.71 -16.85 -8.11
C LEU A 369 -7.53 -17.54 -7.02
N GLN A 370 -8.52 -18.32 -7.46
CA GLN A 370 -9.28 -19.20 -6.58
C GLN A 370 -8.38 -19.94 -5.57
N GLY A 371 -8.82 -19.93 -4.32
CA GLY A 371 -8.09 -20.50 -3.19
C GLY A 371 -7.05 -19.58 -2.57
N PHE A 372 -6.87 -18.36 -3.10
CA PHE A 372 -6.11 -17.28 -2.51
C PHE A 372 -7.01 -16.07 -2.26
N GLY A 373 -6.96 -15.54 -1.04
CA GLY A 373 -7.73 -14.39 -0.64
C GLY A 373 -6.94 -13.10 -0.81
N THR A 374 -7.63 -12.03 -1.20
CA THR A 374 -7.04 -10.68 -1.25
C THR A 374 -6.86 -10.17 0.18
N PRO A 375 -5.64 -9.81 0.61
CA PRO A 375 -5.38 -9.32 1.97
C PRO A 375 -5.91 -7.90 2.20
N PHE A 376 -6.43 -7.64 3.41
CA PHE A 376 -6.84 -6.32 3.89
C PHE A 376 -6.28 -6.05 5.29
N ASP A 377 -5.56 -4.94 5.44
CA ASP A 377 -4.95 -4.46 6.69
C ASP A 377 -5.78 -3.31 7.25
N LEU A 378 -6.43 -3.52 8.40
CA LEU A 378 -7.31 -2.55 9.05
C LEU A 378 -6.59 -1.26 9.41
N ARG A 379 -5.26 -1.26 9.58
CA ARG A 379 -4.47 -0.06 9.85
C ARG A 379 -4.60 0.99 8.76
N THR A 380 -4.91 0.58 7.53
CA THR A 380 -5.24 1.47 6.41
C THR A 380 -6.42 2.41 6.73
N LEU A 381 -7.29 2.01 7.67
CA LEU A 381 -8.44 2.77 8.14
C LEU A 381 -8.21 3.43 9.50
N ALA A 382 -6.95 3.57 9.93
CA ALA A 382 -6.63 4.25 11.18
C ALA A 382 -7.06 5.73 11.14
N GLY A 383 -7.62 6.22 12.24
CA GLY A 383 -8.03 7.62 12.38
C GLY A 383 -9.44 7.95 11.86
N PHE A 384 -10.16 7.02 11.23
CA PHE A 384 -11.56 7.24 10.84
C PHE A 384 -12.46 7.41 12.09
N PRO A 385 -13.13 8.57 12.27
CA PRO A 385 -14.00 8.78 13.40
C PRO A 385 -15.18 7.79 13.41
N GLY A 386 -15.36 7.09 14.55
CA GLY A 386 -16.47 6.14 14.73
C GLY A 386 -16.14 4.69 14.35
N LEU A 387 -14.95 4.42 13.81
CA LEU A 387 -14.45 3.06 13.58
C LEU A 387 -13.51 2.63 14.73
N ASP A 388 -13.81 1.51 15.38
CA ASP A 388 -12.92 0.88 16.37
C ASP A 388 -12.21 -0.31 15.73
N LEU A 389 -10.97 -0.09 15.28
CA LEU A 389 -10.14 -1.12 14.63
C LEU A 389 -9.75 -2.27 15.54
N ARG A 390 -9.94 -2.15 16.86
CA ARG A 390 -9.70 -3.25 17.82
C ARG A 390 -10.88 -4.23 17.87
N ARG A 391 -12.01 -3.87 17.24
CA ARG A 391 -13.27 -4.61 17.33
C ARG A 391 -14.14 -4.39 16.10
N VAL A 392 -13.61 -4.71 14.93
CA VAL A 392 -14.40 -4.79 13.69
C VAL A 392 -15.27 -6.05 13.76
N THR A 393 -16.58 -5.88 13.68
CA THR A 393 -17.55 -6.97 13.85
C THR A 393 -18.18 -7.43 12.54
N HIS A 394 -18.14 -6.57 11.52
CA HIS A 394 -18.71 -6.85 10.21
C HIS A 394 -17.74 -6.50 9.09
N VAL A 395 -17.74 -7.34 8.06
CA VAL A 395 -17.14 -7.05 6.75
C VAL A 395 -18.27 -7.06 5.73
N ARG A 396 -18.34 -6.05 4.88
CA ARG A 396 -19.26 -5.98 3.75
C ARG A 396 -18.48 -5.97 2.45
N ILE A 397 -18.92 -6.80 1.52
CA ILE A 397 -18.42 -6.86 0.15
C ILE A 397 -19.48 -6.22 -0.75
N VAL A 398 -19.06 -5.30 -1.61
CA VAL A 398 -19.93 -4.58 -2.54
C VAL A 398 -19.38 -4.73 -3.95
N ASP A 399 -20.18 -5.31 -4.83
CA ASP A 399 -19.84 -5.52 -6.23
C ASP A 399 -19.56 -4.21 -6.98
N ILE A 400 -18.67 -4.29 -7.97
CA ILE A 400 -18.43 -3.24 -8.95
C ILE A 400 -19.02 -3.69 -10.29
N PRO A 401 -20.10 -3.04 -10.79
CA PRO A 401 -20.77 -3.45 -12.05
C PRO A 401 -19.89 -3.45 -13.31
N GLY A 402 -18.72 -2.80 -13.25
CA GLY A 402 -17.73 -2.75 -14.32
C GLY A 402 -17.97 -1.76 -15.46
N ASP A 403 -19.09 -1.02 -15.46
CA ASP A 403 -19.47 -0.04 -16.49
C ASP A 403 -18.83 1.35 -16.32
N GLY A 404 -17.94 1.53 -15.35
CA GLY A 404 -17.33 2.82 -15.00
C GLY A 404 -18.24 3.74 -14.16
N SER A 405 -19.44 3.30 -13.76
CA SER A 405 -20.34 4.08 -12.88
C SER A 405 -19.87 4.13 -11.43
N ARG A 406 -18.94 3.26 -11.04
CA ARG A 406 -18.26 3.28 -9.74
C ARG A 406 -16.86 3.84 -9.93
N THR A 407 -16.42 4.64 -8.97
CA THR A 407 -15.12 5.29 -9.00
C THR A 407 -14.26 4.85 -7.83
N ASP A 408 -12.95 4.94 -8.03
CA ASP A 408 -11.91 4.73 -7.03
C ASP A 408 -11.84 5.92 -6.04
N THR A 409 -10.92 5.87 -5.07
CA THR A 409 -10.77 6.92 -4.03
C THR A 409 -10.50 8.31 -4.63
N PHE A 410 -9.90 8.38 -5.82
CA PHE A 410 -9.53 9.61 -6.50
C PHE A 410 -10.52 10.01 -7.61
N GLY A 411 -11.64 9.30 -7.72
CA GLY A 411 -12.68 9.60 -8.69
C GLY A 411 -12.45 9.01 -10.08
N HIS A 412 -11.48 8.11 -10.27
CA HIS A 412 -11.27 7.42 -11.54
C HIS A 412 -12.30 6.30 -11.72
N PRO A 413 -12.96 6.19 -12.89
CA PRO A 413 -13.88 5.09 -13.18
C PRO A 413 -13.20 3.73 -13.06
N ILE A 414 -13.82 2.78 -12.34
CA ILE A 414 -13.35 1.40 -12.26
C ILE A 414 -14.11 0.57 -13.31
N TYR A 415 -13.36 -0.11 -14.16
CA TYR A 415 -13.88 -1.03 -15.15
C TYR A 415 -13.58 -2.47 -14.74
N ASP A 416 -14.58 -3.32 -14.93
CA ASP A 416 -14.63 -4.74 -14.57
C ASP A 416 -15.46 -5.46 -15.66
N PRO A 417 -15.41 -6.79 -15.82
CA PRO A 417 -16.10 -7.47 -16.91
C PRO A 417 -17.60 -7.14 -16.93
N HIS A 418 -18.05 -6.49 -18.01
CA HIS A 418 -19.41 -5.98 -18.16
C HIS A 418 -19.87 -6.09 -19.62
N PRO A 419 -21.17 -6.32 -19.91
CA PRO A 419 -22.25 -6.68 -18.98
C PRO A 419 -22.15 -8.15 -18.52
N THR A 420 -22.65 -8.43 -17.32
CA THR A 420 -22.64 -9.77 -16.72
C THR A 420 -23.99 -10.48 -16.90
N THR A 421 -24.00 -11.82 -16.81
CA THR A 421 -25.21 -12.66 -16.73
C THR A 421 -24.88 -13.97 -16.00
N GLY A 422 -25.86 -14.60 -15.34
CA GLY A 422 -25.67 -15.90 -14.70
C GLY A 422 -25.17 -15.74 -13.26
N SER A 423 -23.88 -15.98 -13.01
CA SER A 423 -23.20 -15.58 -11.77
C SER A 423 -22.63 -14.17 -11.95
N GLY A 424 -23.50 -13.19 -12.21
CA GLY A 424 -23.04 -11.84 -12.53
C GLY A 424 -22.45 -11.11 -11.32
N GLY A 425 -21.43 -10.30 -11.56
CA GLY A 425 -20.72 -9.58 -10.50
C GLY A 425 -19.81 -10.50 -9.69
N PHE A 426 -19.40 -10.03 -8.52
CA PHE A 426 -18.42 -10.70 -7.65
C PHE A 426 -18.92 -12.04 -7.09
N ASP A 427 -18.19 -13.11 -7.38
CA ASP A 427 -18.46 -14.46 -6.87
C ASP A 427 -17.67 -14.76 -5.59
N LEU A 428 -18.28 -14.49 -4.43
CA LEU A 428 -17.66 -14.66 -3.11
C LEU A 428 -17.62 -16.13 -2.65
N ASP A 429 -16.42 -16.65 -2.37
CA ASP A 429 -16.17 -17.96 -1.75
C ASP A 429 -16.21 -17.82 -0.21
N ALA A 430 -15.36 -16.96 0.37
CA ALA A 430 -15.31 -16.77 1.82
C ALA A 430 -14.62 -15.47 2.26
N VAL A 431 -14.73 -15.14 3.54
CA VAL A 431 -13.86 -14.18 4.21
C VAL A 431 -13.17 -14.85 5.41
N GLY A 432 -11.84 -14.88 5.38
CA GLY A 432 -11.00 -15.48 6.42
C GLY A 432 -10.31 -14.44 7.27
N VAL A 433 -10.24 -14.66 8.59
CA VAL A 433 -9.66 -13.72 9.56
C VAL A 433 -8.28 -14.22 10.01
N LEU A 434 -7.27 -13.37 9.91
CA LEU A 434 -5.92 -13.60 10.41
C LEU A 434 -5.78 -13.15 11.87
N HIS A 435 -6.32 -11.97 12.20
CA HIS A 435 -6.21 -11.37 13.52
C HIS A 435 -7.58 -11.22 14.18
N PRO A 436 -8.12 -12.29 14.83
CA PRO A 436 -9.29 -12.15 15.68
C PRO A 436 -8.91 -11.56 17.03
N LEU A 437 -9.87 -10.90 17.68
CA LEU A 437 -9.74 -10.42 19.05
C LEU A 437 -9.67 -11.62 20.01
N VAL A 438 -8.45 -12.03 20.36
CA VAL A 438 -8.19 -13.17 21.25
C VAL A 438 -8.04 -12.80 22.72
N GLU A 439 -7.93 -11.50 23.04
CA GLU A 439 -7.91 -10.98 24.40
C GLU A 439 -9.21 -10.23 24.68
N ILE A 440 -10.10 -10.85 25.44
CA ILE A 440 -11.48 -10.40 25.61
C ILE A 440 -11.69 -10.03 27.08
N ALA A 441 -12.11 -8.79 27.36
CA ALA A 441 -12.44 -8.38 28.71
C ALA A 441 -13.54 -9.30 29.27
N ALA A 442 -13.28 -9.88 30.45
CA ALA A 442 -14.21 -10.81 31.07
C ALA A 442 -15.25 -10.01 31.86
N ASP A 443 -16.35 -9.63 31.22
CA ASP A 443 -17.50 -9.08 31.94
C ASP A 443 -17.99 -10.12 32.96
N PRO A 444 -18.10 -9.77 34.27
CA PRO A 444 -18.59 -10.65 35.33
C PRO A 444 -19.85 -11.46 34.98
N GLY A 445 -20.73 -10.95 34.11
CA GLY A 445 -21.97 -11.63 33.69
C GLY A 445 -21.91 -12.38 32.36
N ALA A 446 -20.82 -12.27 31.59
CA ALA A 446 -20.70 -12.90 30.28
C ALA A 446 -20.06 -14.30 30.35
N ASP A 447 -20.61 -15.21 29.56
CA ASP A 447 -20.06 -16.54 29.32
C ASP A 447 -18.64 -16.46 28.70
N ALA A 448 -17.87 -17.54 28.85
CA ALA A 448 -16.58 -17.65 28.22
C ALA A 448 -16.73 -17.63 26.69
N PRO A 449 -15.97 -16.80 25.96
CA PRO A 449 -15.97 -16.81 24.50
C PRO A 449 -15.48 -18.17 24.01
N SER A 450 -15.99 -18.60 22.86
CA SER A 450 -15.59 -19.84 22.18
C SER A 450 -15.22 -19.51 20.75
N LEU A 451 -14.02 -19.92 20.35
CA LEU A 451 -13.52 -19.81 18.97
C LEU A 451 -13.03 -21.20 18.55
N PRO A 452 -13.54 -21.79 17.45
CA PRO A 452 -13.10 -23.10 17.00
C PRO A 452 -11.59 -23.17 16.82
N GLY A 453 -10.94 -24.22 17.37
CA GLY A 453 -9.48 -24.38 17.34
C GLY A 453 -8.71 -23.57 18.38
N PHE A 454 -9.41 -22.92 19.32
CA PHE A 454 -8.81 -22.20 20.43
C PHE A 454 -9.30 -22.73 21.78
N THR A 455 -8.38 -22.82 22.74
CA THR A 455 -8.70 -23.03 24.15
C THR A 455 -8.85 -21.69 24.87
N THR A 456 -9.98 -21.48 25.55
CA THR A 456 -10.24 -20.29 26.35
C THR A 456 -9.63 -20.38 27.74
N ARG A 457 -8.77 -19.42 28.11
CA ARG A 457 -8.15 -19.32 29.44
C ARG A 457 -8.62 -18.06 30.15
N LEU A 458 -9.05 -18.17 31.40
CA LEU A 458 -9.31 -17.01 32.25
C LEU A 458 -7.98 -16.55 32.86
N GLU A 459 -7.70 -15.25 32.76
CA GLU A 459 -6.53 -14.63 33.36
C GLU A 459 -6.95 -13.46 34.28
N HIS A 460 -6.17 -13.23 35.33
CA HIS A 460 -6.37 -12.20 36.35
C HIS A 460 -5.14 -11.30 36.48
N LYS A 461 -5.39 -10.03 36.80
CA LYS A 461 -4.40 -9.12 37.37
C LYS A 461 -5.02 -8.23 38.45
N ALA A 462 -4.27 -7.94 39.51
CA ALA A 462 -4.78 -7.16 40.64
C ALA A 462 -4.92 -5.66 40.34
N THR A 463 -4.05 -5.11 39.50
CA THR A 463 -4.01 -3.68 39.12
C THR A 463 -3.80 -3.51 37.62
N LEU A 464 -4.02 -2.29 37.11
CA LEU A 464 -3.75 -1.97 35.70
C LEU A 464 -2.25 -1.77 35.41
N ASP A 465 -1.47 -1.39 36.43
CA ASP A 465 -0.06 -0.97 36.30
C ASP A 465 0.93 -2.12 36.06
N GLY A 466 0.47 -3.37 36.08
CA GLY A 466 1.28 -4.56 35.77
C GLY A 466 1.14 -5.02 34.32
N THR A 467 2.24 -5.51 33.75
CA THR A 467 2.29 -6.07 32.38
C THR A 467 1.85 -7.54 32.31
N GLU A 468 1.93 -8.28 33.42
CA GLU A 468 1.68 -9.70 33.43
C GLU A 468 0.26 -10.07 33.86
N TRP A 469 -0.31 -11.01 33.11
CA TRP A 469 -1.59 -11.66 33.40
C TRP A 469 -1.32 -13.07 33.92
N THR A 470 -1.98 -13.47 34.99
CA THR A 470 -1.81 -14.80 35.59
C THR A 470 -3.05 -15.66 35.39
N PRO A 471 -2.94 -16.98 35.17
CA PRO A 471 -4.10 -17.86 35.06
C PRO A 471 -5.01 -17.79 36.30
N ALA A 472 -6.32 -17.75 36.10
CA ALA A 472 -7.31 -17.74 37.17
C ALA A 472 -8.34 -18.87 36.98
N ALA A 473 -8.71 -19.53 38.08
CA ALA A 473 -9.72 -20.58 38.07
C ALA A 473 -11.15 -20.04 38.12
N ASP A 474 -11.33 -18.88 38.76
CA ASP A 474 -12.61 -18.19 38.92
C ASP A 474 -12.39 -16.66 39.01
N ARG A 475 -13.48 -15.92 39.21
CA ARG A 475 -13.50 -14.46 39.31
C ARG A 475 -13.65 -13.95 40.76
N SER A 476 -13.21 -14.73 41.76
CA SER A 476 -13.45 -14.41 43.18
C SER A 476 -12.52 -13.33 43.74
N ALA A 477 -11.34 -13.14 43.15
CA ALA A 477 -10.38 -12.14 43.61
C ALA A 477 -10.72 -10.74 43.06
N PRO A 478 -10.60 -9.67 43.87
CA PRO A 478 -10.73 -8.33 43.34
C PRO A 478 -9.62 -8.04 42.31
N GLY A 479 -9.98 -7.39 41.22
CA GLY A 479 -9.05 -7.03 40.15
C GLY A 479 -9.70 -7.05 38.78
N PHE A 480 -8.85 -7.19 37.77
CA PHE A 480 -9.23 -7.23 36.36
C PHE A 480 -9.12 -8.65 35.85
N TYR A 481 -10.08 -9.03 35.00
CA TYR A 481 -10.13 -10.35 34.39
C TYR A 481 -10.23 -10.21 32.87
N ARG A 482 -9.60 -11.14 32.16
CA ARG A 482 -9.78 -11.32 30.73
C ARG A 482 -9.86 -12.79 30.38
N TYR A 483 -10.51 -13.08 29.27
CA TYR A 483 -10.32 -14.33 28.56
C TYR A 483 -9.22 -14.15 27.54
N ARG A 484 -8.32 -15.14 27.47
CA ARG A 484 -7.32 -15.29 26.43
C ARG A 484 -7.61 -16.55 25.64
N LEU A 485 -7.89 -16.39 24.35
CA LEU A 485 -8.02 -17.50 23.41
C LEU A 485 -6.63 -17.90 22.95
N VAL A 486 -6.26 -19.16 23.16
CA VAL A 486 -4.95 -19.72 22.77
C VAL A 486 -5.16 -20.77 21.69
N LYS A 487 -4.55 -20.57 20.52
CA LYS A 487 -4.62 -21.53 19.39
C LYS A 487 -3.96 -22.85 19.80
N GLU A 488 -4.62 -23.96 19.51
CA GLU A 488 -4.15 -25.33 19.85
C GLU A 488 -2.98 -25.82 19.00
#